data_AF-A0A348YC46-F1
#
_entry.id   AF-A0A348YC46-F1
#
_cell.length_a   1.000
_cell.length_b   1.000
_cell.length_c   1.000
_cell.angle_alpha   90.00
_cell.angle_beta   90.00
_cell.angle_gamma   90.00
#
_symmetry.space_group_name_H-M   'P 1'
#
loop_
_entity.id
_entity.type
_entity.pdbx_description
1 polymer ?
#
loop_
_entity_poly.entity_id
_entity_poly.type
_entity_poly.pdbx_seq_one_letter_code
_entity_poly.pdbx_strand_id
1 'polypeptide(L)' 'MRLLTAVDQVFLLLESRKQPMHVGGLFLFELPEDADISFVHQLVKQMQDSDVPPTFPFNQVLEHMVFWKKDKN' A
#
# COMPACT_ATOMS: atom_id res chain seq x y z
N MET A 1 17.65 3.36 -7.49
CA MET A 1 17.61 2.39 -6.37
C MET A 1 17.98 3.16 -5.11
N ARG A 2 17.29 2.91 -3.99
CA ARG A 2 17.53 3.55 -2.70
C ARG A 2 17.89 2.47 -1.68
N LEU A 3 18.91 2.70 -0.86
CA LEU A 3 19.27 1.77 0.21
C LEU A 3 18.14 1.72 1.24
N LEU A 4 17.79 0.52 1.71
CA LEU A 4 16.92 0.34 2.87
C LEU A 4 17.53 1.01 4.09
N THR A 5 16.68 1.59 4.95
CA THR A 5 17.16 2.09 6.23
C THR A 5 17.48 0.91 7.16
N ALA A 6 18.33 1.15 8.16
CA ALA A 6 18.66 0.12 9.16
C ALA A 6 17.41 -0.37 9.91
N VAL A 7 16.43 0.53 10.14
CA VAL A 7 15.16 0.18 10.78
C VAL A 7 14.36 -0.77 9.89
N ASP A 8 14.16 -0.43 8.61
CA ASP A 8 13.41 -1.28 7.68
C ASP A 8 14.01 -2.68 7.54
N GLN A 9 15.35 -2.79 7.56
CA GLN A 9 16.03 -4.09 7.54
C GLN A 9 15.70 -4.94 8.77
N VAL A 10 15.62 -4.34 9.96
CA VAL A 10 15.22 -5.06 11.18
C VAL A 10 13.78 -5.59 11.07
N PHE A 11 12.86 -4.79 10.54
CA PHE A 11 11.47 -5.24 10.31
C PHE A 11 11.41 -6.45 9.36
N LEU A 12 12.15 -6.41 8.25
CA LEU A 12 12.21 -7.52 7.29
C LEU A 12 12.88 -8.78 7.87
N LEU A 13 13.91 -8.62 8.70
CA LEU A 13 14.63 -9.74 9.32
C LEU A 13 13.81 -10.45 10.42
N LEU A 14 13.00 -9.69 11.16
CA LEU A 14 12.16 -10.23 12.23
C LEU A 14 10.84 -10.81 11.71
N GLU A 15 10.45 -10.48 10.47
CA GLU A 15 9.22 -10.97 9.87
C GLU A 15 9.22 -12.50 9.76
N SER A 16 8.16 -13.11 10.27
CA SER A 16 7.95 -14.55 10.20
C SER A 16 6.49 -14.88 9.87
N ARG A 17 6.22 -16.12 9.49
CA ARG A 17 4.84 -16.59 9.26
C ARG A 17 3.91 -16.41 10.47
N LYS A 18 4.47 -16.37 11.69
CA LYS A 18 3.71 -16.18 12.94
C LYS A 18 3.61 -14.71 13.35
N GLN A 19 4.53 -13.88 12.88
CA GLN A 19 4.67 -12.47 13.24
C GLN A 19 4.90 -11.66 11.96
N PRO A 20 3.83 -11.36 11.22
CA PRO A 20 3.92 -10.47 10.08
C PRO A 20 4.17 -9.04 10.59
N MET A 21 5.05 -8.30 9.90
CA MET A 21 5.52 -6.99 10.37
C MET A 21 4.85 -5.82 9.64
N HIS A 22 3.67 -6.04 9.05
CA HIS A 22 2.87 -5.00 8.42
C HIS A 22 2.00 -4.25 9.44
N VAL A 23 1.76 -2.97 9.18
CA VAL A 23 0.82 -2.14 9.96
C VAL A 23 -0.46 -1.96 9.15
N GLY A 24 -1.61 -2.16 9.78
CA GLY A 24 -2.93 -1.93 9.19
C GLY A 24 -3.63 -0.76 9.87
N GLY A 25 -4.39 0.02 9.09
CA GLY A 25 -5.28 1.06 9.59
C GLY A 25 -6.73 0.73 9.24
N LEU A 26 -7.62 0.80 10.24
CA LEU A 26 -9.06 0.71 10.03
C LEU A 26 -9.65 2.12 10.02
N PHE A 27 -10.25 2.50 8.91
CA PHE A 27 -10.97 3.77 8.77
C PHE A 27 -12.46 3.50 8.66
N LEU A 28 -13.24 4.17 9.51
CA LEU A 28 -14.69 4.14 9.47
C LEU A 28 -15.18 5.46 8.88
N PHE A 29 -16.09 5.36 7.91
CA PHE A 29 -16.65 6.50 7.20
C PHE A 29 -18.17 6.41 7.21
N GLU A 30 -18.83 7.56 7.09
CA GLU A 30 -20.25 7.67 6.87
C GLU A 30 -20.53 7.92 5.39
N LEU A 31 -21.67 7.41 4.91
CA LEU A 31 -22.11 7.69 3.54
C LEU A 31 -22.59 9.15 3.44
N PRO A 32 -22.33 9.83 2.31
CA PRO A 32 -22.97 11.11 2.03
C PRO A 32 -24.50 11.03 2.10
N GLU A 33 -25.18 12.13 2.46
CA GLU A 33 -26.64 12.17 2.63
C GLU A 33 -27.40 11.72 1.36
N ASP A 34 -26.88 12.06 0.17
CA ASP A 34 -27.49 11.75 -1.12
C ASP A 34 -26.84 10.53 -1.82
N ALA A 35 -26.16 9.66 -1.08
CA ALA A 35 -25.45 8.53 -1.67
C ALA A 35 -26.41 7.46 -2.21
N ASP A 36 -26.25 7.08 -3.47
CA ASP A 36 -26.96 5.95 -4.06
C ASP A 36 -26.49 4.61 -3.46
N ILE A 37 -27.33 3.57 -3.55
CA ILE A 37 -27.01 2.21 -3.07
C ILE A 37 -25.74 1.64 -3.73
N SER A 38 -25.40 2.10 -4.94
CA SER A 38 -24.20 1.68 -5.65
C SER A 38 -22.95 2.52 -5.35
N PHE A 39 -23.01 3.52 -4.45
CA PHE A 39 -21.92 4.46 -4.18
C PHE A 39 -20.58 3.79 -3.90
N VAL A 40 -20.53 2.81 -2.99
CA VAL A 40 -19.29 2.10 -2.63
C VAL A 40 -18.75 1.31 -3.83
N HIS A 41 -19.63 0.69 -4.62
CA HIS A 41 -19.23 -0.03 -5.83
C HIS A 41 -18.63 0.94 -6.88
N GLN A 42 -19.25 2.10 -7.08
CA GLN A 42 -18.73 3.13 -7.98
C GLN A 42 -17.37 3.66 -7.50
N LEU A 43 -17.20 3.88 -6.19
CA LEU A 43 -15.93 4.32 -5.62
C LEU A 43 -14.81 3.30 -5.87
N VAL A 44 -15.07 2.01 -5.63
CA VAL A 44 -14.09 0.94 -5.91
C VAL A 44 -13.77 0.88 -7.39
N LYS A 45 -14.79 0.97 -8.26
CA LYS A 45 -14.58 0.99 -9.71
C LYS A 45 -13.74 2.18 -10.15
N GLN A 46 -13.97 3.37 -9.61
CA GLN A 46 -13.16 4.55 -9.88
C GLN A 46 -11.70 4.37 -9.47
N MET A 47 -11.44 3.68 -8.35
CA MET A 47 -10.07 3.36 -7.93
C MET A 47 -9.39 2.36 -8.87
N GLN A 48 -10.14 1.37 -9.37
CA GLN A 48 -9.63 0.38 -10.31
C GLN A 48 -9.36 0.95 -11.71
N ASP A 49 -10.25 1.82 -12.19
CA ASP A 49 -10.15 2.50 -13.49
C ASP A 49 -9.21 3.71 -13.45
N SER A 50 -8.58 4.01 -12.30
CA SER A 50 -7.70 5.15 -12.14
C SER A 50 -6.36 4.94 -12.82
N ASP A 51 -5.99 5.85 -13.73
CA ASP A 51 -4.65 5.91 -14.35
C ASP A 51 -3.60 6.57 -13.44
N VAL A 52 -3.92 6.86 -12.17
CA VAL A 52 -2.97 7.49 -11.25
C VAL A 52 -1.91 6.46 -10.85
N PRO A 53 -0.65 6.63 -11.27
CA PRO A 53 0.37 5.66 -10.94
C PRO A 53 0.64 5.69 -9.43
N PRO A 54 1.00 4.56 -8.81
CA PRO A 54 1.42 4.58 -7.42
C PRO A 54 2.59 5.55 -7.26
N THR A 55 2.56 6.33 -6.19
CA THR A 55 3.62 7.28 -5.83
C THR A 55 4.44 6.74 -4.67
N PHE A 56 5.55 7.40 -4.35
CA PHE A 56 6.31 7.08 -3.15
C PHE A 56 5.41 7.23 -1.91
N PRO A 57 5.42 6.28 -0.94
CA PRO A 57 6.28 5.09 -0.83
C PRO A 57 5.75 3.82 -1.52
N PHE A 58 4.51 3.82 -2.01
CA PHE A 58 3.82 2.62 -2.54
C PHE A 58 4.31 2.13 -3.90
N ASN A 59 5.13 2.91 -4.61
CA ASN A 59 5.73 2.53 -5.89
C ASN A 59 7.13 1.91 -5.76
N GLN A 60 7.44 1.31 -4.62
CA GLN A 60 8.74 0.70 -4.36
C GLN A 60 8.58 -0.80 -4.19
N VAL A 61 9.49 -1.56 -4.80
CA VAL A 61 9.65 -3.01 -4.61
C VAL A 61 11.02 -3.31 -4.03
N LEU A 62 11.08 -4.34 -3.19
CA LEU A 62 12.32 -4.80 -2.57
C LEU A 62 13.15 -5.59 -3.58
N GLU A 63 14.39 -5.18 -3.79
CA GLU A 63 15.34 -5.81 -4.69
C GLU A 63 16.58 -6.25 -3.92
N HIS A 64 17.00 -7.50 -4.11
CA HIS A 64 18.17 -8.12 -3.45
C HIS A 64 18.17 -8.01 -1.91
N MET A 65 17.01 -7.86 -1.27
CA MET A 65 16.86 -7.67 0.19
C MET A 65 17.54 -6.42 0.79
N VAL A 66 18.12 -5.54 -0.05
CA VAL A 66 18.90 -4.38 0.42
C VAL A 66 18.50 -3.06 -0.25
N PHE A 67 17.82 -3.10 -1.40
CA PHE A 67 17.48 -1.91 -2.16
C PHE A 67 15.98 -1.80 -2.42
N TRP A 68 15.47 -0.58 -2.27
CA TRP A 68 14.21 -0.17 -2.86
C TRP A 68 14.43 0.21 -4.32
N LYS A 69 13.63 -0.37 -5.21
CA LYS A 69 13.58 -0.04 -6.63
C LYS A 69 12.18 0.45 -6.96
N LYS A 70 12.09 1.47 -7.81
CA LYS A 70 10.78 1.90 -8.34
C LYS A 70 10.17 0.75 -9.13
N ASP A 71 8.94 0.43 -8.81
CA ASP A 71 8.14 -0.49 -9.61
C ASP A 71 7.97 0.08 -11.03
N LYS A 72 7.96 -0.80 -12.03
CA LYS A 72 7.96 -0.44 -13.46
C LYS A 72 6.57 -0.54 -14.11
N ASN A 73 5.50 -0.72 -13.33
CA ASN A 73 4.14 -0.75 -13.85
C ASN A 73 3.85 0.45 -14.76
#